data_AF-A0A3S4RCN6-F1
#
_entry.id   AF-A0A3S4RCN6-F1
#
_cell.length_a   1.000
_cell.length_b   1.000
_cell.length_c   1.000
_cell.angle_alpha   90.00
_cell.angle_beta   90.00
_cell.angle_gamma   90.00
#
_symmetry.space_group_name_H-M   'P 1'
#
loop_
_entity.id
_entity.type
_entity.pdbx_description
1 polymer ?
#
loop_
_entity_poly.entity_id
_entity_poly.type
_entity_poly.pdbx_seq_one_letter_code
_entity_poly.pdbx_strand_id
1 'polypeptide(L)'
;MKASKTTVYRGLGGMLAGGLLGAAASATIALPTASAAPENCSASDVASTVSSVQQSVSGYLASNTEVNDALSDIAKQPAAQAQASYQTYFAENPDVADELRTIQQPVRALNDECGIQVTPSQSIEALEAI
;
A
#
# COMPACT_ATOMS: atom_id res chain seq x y z
N MET A 1 -39.26 -10.03 17.58
CA MET A 1 -37.94 -9.79 18.21
C MET A 1 -38.03 -8.49 18.99
N LYS A 2 -37.70 -8.53 20.27
CA LYS A 2 -37.91 -7.46 21.25
C LYS A 2 -36.73 -6.48 21.24
N ALA A 3 -37.07 -5.19 21.29
CA ALA A 3 -36.35 -4.06 21.87
C ALA A 3 -34.83 -3.91 21.64
N SER A 4 -34.44 -2.77 21.06
CA SER A 4 -33.55 -1.87 21.80
C SER A 4 -33.90 -0.42 21.51
N LYS A 5 -34.05 0.33 22.60
CA LYS A 5 -34.62 1.67 22.71
C LYS A 5 -33.48 2.61 23.08
N THR A 6 -33.38 3.73 22.37
CA THR A 6 -32.92 5.03 22.89
C THR A 6 -31.43 5.17 23.29
N THR A 7 -30.73 6.12 22.66
CA THR A 7 -30.25 7.30 23.40
C THR A 7 -30.29 8.52 22.51
N VAL A 8 -31.18 9.41 22.94
CA VAL A 8 -31.52 10.73 22.43
C VAL A 8 -30.79 11.73 23.33
N TYR A 9 -30.03 12.65 22.75
CA TYR A 9 -29.67 13.95 23.34
C TYR A 9 -29.78 14.97 22.22
N ARG A 10 -30.95 15.58 21.98
CA ARG A 10 -31.52 16.79 22.63
C ARG A 10 -30.60 18.01 22.57
N GLY A 11 -30.89 18.85 21.59
CA GLY A 11 -30.57 20.28 21.52
C GLY A 11 -31.28 20.84 20.29
N LEU A 12 -32.62 20.95 20.27
CA LEU A 12 -33.38 22.15 20.63
C LEU A 12 -32.78 23.44 20.06
N GLY A 13 -33.31 23.88 18.91
CA GLY A 13 -33.11 25.24 18.43
C GLY A 13 -33.62 25.47 17.00
N GLY A 14 -34.90 25.84 16.86
CA GLY A 14 -35.41 26.54 15.67
C GLY A 14 -36.55 25.84 14.93
N MET A 15 -37.78 26.10 15.35
CA MET A 15 -39.01 25.79 14.62
C MET A 15 -39.58 27.09 14.06
N LEU A 16 -39.60 27.25 12.73
CA LEU A 16 -40.48 28.14 11.96
C LEU A 16 -40.65 27.46 10.58
N ALA A 17 -41.67 26.63 10.35
CA ALA A 17 -43.04 26.98 9.96
C ALA A 17 -43.14 27.69 8.59
N GLY A 18 -43.57 26.94 7.57
CA GLY A 18 -44.35 27.46 6.43
C GLY A 18 -43.66 27.42 5.06
N GLY A 19 -44.39 26.92 4.06
CA GLY A 19 -44.20 27.35 2.67
C GLY A 19 -43.80 26.28 1.66
N LEU A 20 -44.79 25.79 0.93
CA LEU A 20 -44.65 25.04 -0.31
C LEU A 20 -44.06 25.92 -1.44
N LEU A 21 -43.23 25.31 -2.30
CA LEU A 21 -42.88 25.69 -3.69
C LEU A 21 -41.91 26.88 -3.88
N GLY A 22 -40.71 26.58 -4.42
CA GLY A 22 -39.80 27.58 -4.96
C GLY A 22 -38.54 26.94 -5.55
N ALA A 23 -38.45 26.92 -6.88
CA ALA A 23 -37.27 26.54 -7.64
C ALA A 23 -36.11 27.52 -7.43
N ALA A 24 -34.87 27.04 -7.33
CA ALA A 24 -33.67 27.75 -7.79
C ALA A 24 -32.41 26.88 -7.70
N ALA A 25 -31.84 26.60 -8.89
CA ALA A 25 -30.42 26.43 -9.18
C ALA A 25 -29.53 25.78 -8.11
N SER A 26 -29.20 24.50 -8.34
CA SER A 26 -27.94 23.93 -7.87
C SER A 26 -26.78 24.73 -8.46
N ALA A 27 -26.27 25.70 -7.69
CA ALA A 27 -24.99 26.32 -7.96
C ALA A 27 -23.91 25.27 -7.73
N THR A 28 -23.52 24.55 -8.79
CA THR A 28 -22.26 23.81 -8.79
C THR A 28 -21.16 24.84 -8.77
N ILE A 29 -20.70 25.20 -7.57
CA ILE A 29 -19.45 25.91 -7.39
C ILE A 29 -18.39 24.99 -7.99
N ALA A 30 -17.91 25.35 -9.18
CA ALA A 30 -16.72 24.76 -9.76
C ALA A 30 -15.54 25.22 -8.90
N LEU A 31 -15.28 24.51 -7.79
CA LEU A 31 -13.99 24.59 -7.14
C LEU A 31 -12.97 24.02 -8.13
N PRO A 32 -11.80 24.66 -8.28
CA PRO A 32 -10.73 24.06 -9.06
C PRO A 32 -10.47 22.68 -8.46
N THR A 33 -10.48 21.64 -9.29
CA THR A 33 -9.94 20.34 -8.90
C THR A 33 -8.47 20.56 -8.62
N ALA A 34 -8.14 20.92 -7.39
CA ALA A 34 -6.83 20.67 -6.83
C ALA A 34 -6.55 19.21 -7.18
N SER A 35 -5.56 18.98 -8.03
CA SER A 35 -5.08 17.64 -8.29
C SER A 35 -4.67 17.10 -6.93
N ALA A 36 -5.56 16.34 -6.29
CA ALA A 36 -5.20 15.57 -5.13
C ALA A 36 -4.01 14.73 -5.60
N ALA A 37 -2.90 14.82 -4.86
CA ALA A 37 -1.90 13.77 -4.95
C ALA A 37 -2.65 12.43 -4.86
N PRO A 38 -2.19 11.37 -5.54
CA PRO A 38 -2.84 10.07 -5.44
C PRO A 38 -3.11 9.78 -3.97
N GLU A 39 -4.35 9.51 -3.61
CA GLU A 39 -4.83 9.41 -2.21
C GLU A 39 -4.13 8.30 -1.41
N ASN A 40 -3.18 7.58 -2.04
CA ASN A 40 -2.45 6.41 -1.57
C ASN A 40 -0.92 6.63 -1.47
N CYS A 41 -0.44 7.88 -1.49
CA CYS A 41 1.00 8.17 -1.43
C CYS A 41 1.53 8.49 -0.02
N SER A 42 0.74 8.27 1.03
CA SER A 42 1.25 8.37 2.40
C SER A 42 2.27 7.28 2.69
N ALA A 43 3.22 7.55 3.59
CA ALA A 43 4.15 6.53 4.09
C ALA A 43 3.40 5.29 4.64
N SER A 44 2.21 5.47 5.22
CA SER A 44 1.37 4.37 5.70
C SER A 44 0.79 3.51 4.57
N ASP A 45 0.42 4.12 3.44
CA ASP A 45 -0.14 3.41 2.29
C ASP A 45 0.95 2.64 1.53
N VAL A 46 2.13 3.26 1.42
CA VAL A 46 3.34 2.61 0.89
C VAL A 46 3.71 1.40 1.74
N ALA A 47 3.80 1.58 3.06
CA ALA A 47 4.09 0.48 3.98
C ALA A 47 3.04 -0.64 3.89
N SER A 48 1.76 -0.30 3.74
CA SER A 48 0.67 -1.28 3.59
C SER A 48 0.80 -2.06 2.28
N THR A 49 1.13 -1.39 1.18
CA THR A 49 1.36 -2.03 -0.13
C THR A 49 2.58 -2.95 -0.09
N VAL A 50 3.69 -2.47 0.47
CA VAL A 50 4.89 -3.30 0.66
C VAL A 50 4.56 -4.50 1.55
N SER A 51 3.83 -4.32 2.64
CA SER A 51 3.41 -5.43 3.52
C SER A 51 2.58 -6.48 2.78
N SER A 52 1.64 -6.06 1.93
CA SER A 52 0.86 -6.98 1.10
C SER A 52 1.75 -7.76 0.13
N VAL A 53 2.67 -7.09 -0.57
CA VAL A 53 3.61 -7.75 -1.49
C VAL A 53 4.51 -8.73 -0.74
N GLN A 54 5.03 -8.37 0.43
CA GLN A 54 5.86 -9.25 1.24
C GLN A 54 5.09 -10.48 1.74
N GLN A 55 3.79 -10.33 2.07
CA GLN A 55 2.93 -11.47 2.39
C GLN A 55 2.76 -12.40 1.18
N SER A 56 2.57 -11.86 -0.03
CA SER A 56 2.52 -12.65 -1.25
C SER A 56 3.84 -13.36 -1.56
N VAL A 57 4.98 -12.68 -1.38
CA VAL A 57 6.31 -13.31 -1.50
C VAL A 57 6.47 -14.44 -0.48
N SER A 58 6.08 -14.22 0.77
CA SER A 58 6.12 -15.24 1.82
C SER A 58 5.28 -16.47 1.44
N GLY A 59 4.06 -16.26 0.95
CA GLY A 59 3.20 -17.35 0.47
C GLY A 59 3.78 -18.11 -0.72
N TYR A 60 4.39 -17.39 -1.67
CA TYR A 60 5.10 -17.99 -2.80
C TYR A 60 6.27 -18.85 -2.33
N LEU A 61 7.16 -18.32 -1.49
CA LEU A 61 8.33 -19.06 -0.98
C LEU A 61 7.90 -20.27 -0.16
N ALA A 62 6.89 -20.14 0.72
CA ALA A 62 6.38 -21.26 1.50
C ALA A 62 5.79 -22.39 0.63
N SER A 63 5.25 -22.05 -0.54
CA SER A 63 4.72 -23.02 -1.51
C SER A 63 5.80 -23.57 -2.47
N ASN A 64 6.96 -22.93 -2.52
CA ASN A 64 8.09 -23.26 -3.39
C ASN A 64 9.33 -23.54 -2.53
N THR A 65 9.34 -24.67 -1.83
CA THR A 65 10.37 -25.00 -0.83
C THR A 65 11.78 -25.00 -1.40
N GLU A 66 11.97 -25.46 -2.64
CA GLU A 66 13.28 -25.42 -3.31
C GLU A 66 13.79 -23.98 -3.51
N VAL A 67 12.91 -23.09 -3.99
CA VAL A 67 13.23 -21.67 -4.16
C VAL A 67 13.50 -21.02 -2.80
N ASN A 68 12.69 -21.34 -1.79
CA ASN A 68 12.86 -20.84 -0.44
C ASN A 68 14.23 -21.23 0.14
N ASP A 69 14.63 -22.50 0.00
CA ASP A 69 15.90 -22.99 0.52
C ASP A 69 17.07 -22.34 -0.21
N ALA A 70 17.02 -22.26 -1.54
CA ALA A 70 18.06 -21.63 -2.34
C ALA A 70 18.24 -20.14 -1.98
N LEU A 71 17.16 -19.36 -1.93
CA LEU A 71 17.23 -17.95 -1.56
C LEU A 71 17.64 -17.77 -0.09
N SER A 72 17.22 -18.67 0.81
CA SER A 72 17.65 -18.66 2.22
C SER A 72 19.14 -18.91 2.40
N ASP A 73 19.72 -19.80 1.59
CA ASP A 73 21.15 -20.07 1.63
C ASP A 73 21.96 -18.91 1.05
N ILE A 74 21.47 -18.27 -0.01
CA ILE A 74 22.06 -17.02 -0.51
C ILE A 74 21.98 -15.92 0.55
N ALA A 75 20.87 -15.79 1.27
CA ALA A 75 20.68 -14.79 2.32
C ALA A 75 21.67 -14.90 3.49
N LYS A 76 22.25 -16.09 3.73
CA LYS A 76 23.26 -16.31 4.78
C LYS A 76 24.67 -15.88 4.36
N GLN A 77 24.89 -15.58 3.09
CA GLN A 77 26.20 -15.14 2.59
C GLN A 77 26.51 -13.71 3.05
N PRO A 78 27.79 -13.31 3.07
CA PRO A 78 28.16 -11.91 3.28
C PRO A 78 27.47 -11.00 2.24
N ALA A 79 26.98 -9.83 2.66
CA ALA A 79 26.19 -8.93 1.80
C ALA A 79 26.87 -8.61 0.45
N ALA A 80 28.20 -8.44 0.45
CA ALA A 80 28.99 -8.18 -0.75
C ALA A 80 28.94 -9.33 -1.79
N GLN A 81 28.66 -10.56 -1.36
CA GLN A 81 28.57 -11.75 -2.21
C GLN A 81 27.11 -12.10 -2.54
N ALA A 82 26.21 -11.96 -1.56
CA ALA A 82 24.80 -12.34 -1.69
C ALA A 82 24.13 -11.69 -2.91
N GLN A 83 24.42 -10.41 -3.19
CA GLN A 83 23.84 -9.72 -4.35
C GLN A 83 24.19 -10.39 -5.69
N ALA A 84 25.45 -10.81 -5.87
CA ALA A 84 25.87 -11.51 -7.09
C ALA A 84 25.22 -12.89 -7.17
N SER A 85 25.15 -13.63 -6.06
CA SER A 85 24.51 -14.93 -6.00
C SER A 85 23.01 -14.88 -6.32
N TYR A 86 22.28 -13.86 -5.83
CA TYR A 86 20.88 -13.64 -6.21
C TYR A 86 20.73 -13.38 -7.71
N GLN A 87 21.62 -12.57 -8.30
CA GLN A 87 21.58 -12.28 -9.75
C GLN A 87 21.81 -13.54 -10.57
N THR A 88 22.82 -14.34 -10.22
CA THR A 88 23.09 -15.63 -10.87
C THR A 88 21.89 -16.55 -10.75
N TYR A 89 21.33 -16.72 -9.54
CA TYR A 89 20.18 -17.57 -9.32
C TYR A 89 18.98 -17.16 -10.18
N PHE A 90 18.64 -15.87 -10.23
CA PHE A 90 17.52 -15.40 -11.07
C PHE A 90 17.82 -15.44 -12.57
N ALA A 91 19.08 -15.40 -12.99
CA ALA A 91 19.46 -15.59 -14.39
C ALA A 91 19.32 -17.06 -14.82
N GLU A 92 19.61 -18.00 -13.92
CA GLU A 92 19.44 -19.45 -14.14
C GLU A 92 17.99 -19.90 -13.99
N ASN A 93 17.18 -19.16 -13.22
CA ASN A 93 15.77 -19.46 -12.92
C ASN A 93 14.86 -18.31 -13.37
N PRO A 94 14.68 -18.11 -14.70
CA PRO A 94 13.89 -16.98 -15.22
C PRO A 94 12.43 -17.02 -14.80
N ASP A 95 11.83 -18.22 -14.69
CA ASP A 95 10.43 -18.38 -14.27
C ASP A 95 10.20 -17.87 -12.84
N VAL A 96 11.12 -18.19 -11.92
CA VAL A 96 11.08 -17.70 -10.53
C VAL A 96 11.23 -16.19 -10.49
N ALA A 97 12.13 -15.64 -11.31
CA ALA A 97 12.35 -14.21 -11.40
C ALA A 97 11.10 -13.48 -11.90
N ASP A 98 10.40 -14.03 -12.90
CA ASP A 98 9.20 -13.43 -13.46
C ASP A 98 7.99 -13.52 -12.53
N GLU A 99 7.85 -14.61 -11.78
CA GLU A 99 6.81 -14.74 -10.77
C GLU A 99 7.01 -13.75 -9.62
N LEU A 100 8.24 -13.62 -9.10
CA LEU A 100 8.57 -12.64 -8.08
C LEU A 100 8.47 -11.19 -8.59
N ARG A 101 8.77 -10.92 -9.87
CA ARG A 101 8.52 -9.62 -10.49
C ARG A 101 7.03 -9.31 -10.58
N THR A 102 6.21 -10.32 -10.89
CA THR A 102 4.75 -10.20 -10.95
C THR A 102 4.19 -9.85 -9.58
N ILE A 103 4.64 -10.55 -8.53
CA ILE A 103 4.25 -10.27 -7.14
C ILE A 103 4.62 -8.83 -6.72
N GLN A 104 5.74 -8.30 -7.22
CA GLN A 104 6.22 -6.95 -6.90
C GLN A 104 5.60 -5.82 -7.72
N GLN A 105 4.76 -6.11 -8.73
CA GLN A 105 4.14 -5.07 -9.57
C GLN A 105 3.41 -3.96 -8.78
N PRO A 106 2.66 -4.26 -7.69
CA PRO A 106 1.97 -3.21 -6.94
C PRO A 106 2.92 -2.16 -6.36
N VAL A 107 4.09 -2.58 -5.87
CA VAL A 107 5.10 -1.65 -5.34
C VAL A 107 5.71 -0.81 -6.46
N ARG A 108 5.96 -1.41 -7.64
CA ARG A 108 6.49 -0.66 -8.79
C ARG A 108 5.51 0.40 -9.28
N ALA A 109 4.25 0.02 -9.47
CA ALA A 109 3.19 0.94 -9.87
C ALA A 109 3.04 2.09 -8.86
N LEU A 110 3.10 1.79 -7.55
CA LEU A 110 3.02 2.80 -6.51
C LEU A 110 4.23 3.74 -6.50
N ASN A 111 5.44 3.21 -6.70
CA ASN A 111 6.66 4.03 -6.78
C ASN A 111 6.59 5.01 -7.96
N ASP A 112 6.12 4.55 -9.12
CA ASP A 112 5.97 5.37 -10.32
C ASP A 112 4.89 6.45 -10.13
N GLU A 113 3.78 6.11 -9.47
CA GLU A 113 2.66 7.03 -9.19
C GLU A 113 3.01 8.08 -8.12
N CYS A 114 3.75 7.68 -7.08
CA CYS A 114 4.04 8.52 -5.91
C CYS A 114 5.43 9.19 -5.94
N GLY A 115 6.28 8.90 -6.93
CA GLY A 115 7.62 9.48 -7.04
C GLY A 115 8.57 9.07 -5.91
N ILE A 116 8.43 7.85 -5.40
CA ILE A 116 9.18 7.36 -4.24
C ILE A 116 10.62 7.03 -4.64
N GLN A 117 11.58 7.73 -4.05
CA GLN A 117 13.01 7.55 -4.32
C GLN A 117 13.76 6.78 -3.22
N VAL A 118 13.19 6.70 -2.02
CA VAL A 118 13.80 6.05 -0.85
C VAL A 118 13.17 4.67 -0.67
N THR A 119 14.00 3.64 -0.59
CA THR A 119 13.52 2.27 -0.32
C THR A 119 13.34 2.04 1.18
N PRO A 120 12.48 1.10 1.60
CA PRO A 120 12.31 0.74 3.02
C PRO A 120 13.64 0.43 3.71
N SER A 121 14.55 -0.28 3.05
CA SER A 121 15.87 -0.62 3.58
C SER A 121 16.71 0.62 3.91
N GLN A 122 16.73 1.61 3.01
CA GLN A 122 17.48 2.85 3.24
C GLN A 122 16.92 3.66 4.41
N SER A 123 15.59 3.63 4.62
CA SER A 123 14.97 4.31 5.76
C SER A 123 15.32 3.68 7.11
N ILE A 124 15.49 2.34 7.14
CA ILE A 124 15.92 1.60 8.33
C ILE A 124 17.40 1.87 8.60
N GLU A 125 18.25 1.82 7.57
CA GLU A 125 19.68 2.09 7.71
C GLU A 125 19.94 3.52 8.23
N ALA A 126 19.15 4.50 7.77
CA ALA A 126 19.22 5.87 8.28
C ALA A 126 18.77 5.99 9.75
N LEU A 127 17.82 5.16 10.18
CA LEU A 127 17.37 5.10 11.58
C LEU A 127 18.41 4.42 12.49
N GLU A 128 19.16 3.44 11.99
CA GLU A 128 20.23 2.78 12.75
C GLU A 128 21.49 3.65 12.89
N ALA A 129 21.60 4.70 12.07
CA ALA A 129 22.71 5.64 12.09
C ALA A 129 22.57 6.80 13.11
N ILE A 130 21.46 6.86 13.88
CA ILE A 130 21.22 7.85 14.94
C ILE A 130 21.36 7.27 16.34
#